data_AF-G7TBP3-F1
#
_entry.id   AF-G7TBP3-F1
#
_cell.length_a   1.000
_cell.length_b   1.000
_cell.length_c   1.000
_cell.angle_alpha   90.00
_cell.angle_beta   90.00
_cell.angle_gamma   90.00
#
_symmetry.space_group_name_H-M   'P 1'
#
loop_
_entity.id
_entity.type
_entity.pdbx_description
1 polymer ?
#
loop_
_entity_poly.entity_id
_entity_poly.type
_entity_poly.pdbx_seq_one_letter_code
_entity_poly.pdbx_strand_id
1 'polypeptide(L)'
;MSAPAHPGHALYADIKERLDAKGTPLPEDRLHQVSAAVYIAGFKPGWTGRVDVVDDTFFAQNFDNITRRVDMSLTGPAPSIQESMQQVQTHTLETARQQQAIAQAKQDNPTPPGPVLG
;
A
#
# COMPACT_ATOMS: atom_id res chain seq x y z
N MET A 1 1.04 15.10 12.72
CA MET A 1 -0.30 14.86 12.17
C MET A 1 -0.12 14.57 10.69
N SER A 2 -0.35 13.33 10.25
CA SER A 2 -0.22 12.96 8.83
C SER A 2 -1.24 13.73 8.01
N ALA A 3 -0.79 14.42 6.97
CA ALA A 3 -1.62 15.31 6.18
C ALA A 3 -2.80 14.55 5.54
N PRO A 4 -4.02 15.13 5.52
CA PRO A 4 -5.21 14.53 4.89
C PRO A 4 -5.04 14.18 3.40
N ALA A 5 -4.06 14.80 2.75
CA ALA A 5 -3.73 14.58 1.34
C ALA A 5 -2.78 13.38 1.10
N HIS A 6 -2.32 12.69 2.15
CA HIS A 6 -1.44 11.53 1.97
C HIS A 6 -2.25 10.34 1.43
N PRO A 7 -1.80 9.64 0.37
CA PRO A 7 -2.53 8.50 -0.19
C PRO A 7 -2.78 7.37 0.82
N GLY A 8 -1.91 7.23 1.83
CA GLY A 8 -2.13 6.34 2.98
C GLY A 8 -3.33 6.72 3.86
N HIS A 9 -3.73 8.00 3.92
CA HIS A 9 -4.90 8.45 4.68
C HIS A 9 -6.22 8.06 3.99
N ALA A 10 -6.26 8.16 2.66
CA ALA A 10 -7.42 7.72 1.88
C ALA A 10 -7.62 6.20 1.93
N LEU A 11 -6.53 5.41 1.92
CA LEU A 11 -6.60 3.97 2.15
C LEU A 11 -7.04 3.62 3.57
N TYR A 12 -6.56 4.35 4.58
CA TYR A 12 -7.00 4.18 5.96
C TYR A 12 -8.52 4.35 6.10
N ALA A 13 -9.08 5.43 5.53
CA ALA A 13 -10.51 5.69 5.62
C ALA A 13 -11.33 4.61 4.90
N ASP A 14 -10.90 4.20 3.70
CA ASP A 14 -11.53 3.15 2.90
C ASP A 14 -11.53 1.79 3.62
N ILE A 15 -10.39 1.39 4.21
CA ILE A 15 -10.29 0.13 4.95
C ILE A 15 -11.16 0.18 6.21
N LYS A 16 -11.14 1.30 6.94
CA LYS A 16 -11.97 1.49 8.14
C LYS A 16 -13.45 1.29 7.82
N GLU A 17 -13.95 2.01 6.82
CA GLU A 17 -15.36 1.96 6.41
C GLU A 17 -15.76 0.54 6.00
N ARG A 18 -14.91 -0.17 5.24
CA ARG A 18 -15.21 -1.54 4.80
C ARG A 18 -15.25 -2.55 5.95
N LEU A 19 -14.38 -2.41 6.94
CA LEU A 19 -14.36 -3.26 8.13
C LEU A 19 -15.54 -2.96 9.06
N ASP A 20 -15.85 -1.68 9.25
CA ASP A 20 -17.01 -1.24 10.03
C ASP A 20 -18.32 -1.76 9.41
N ALA A 21 -18.46 -1.66 8.08
CA ALA A 21 -19.63 -2.17 7.35
C ALA A 21 -19.81 -3.69 7.46
N LYS A 22 -18.73 -4.43 7.74
CA LYS A 22 -18.73 -5.88 7.93
C LYS A 22 -18.88 -6.31 9.38
N GLY A 23 -18.92 -5.35 10.32
CA GLY A 23 -19.01 -5.64 11.75
C GLY A 23 -17.71 -6.19 12.33
N THR A 24 -16.57 -5.97 11.68
CA THR A 24 -15.24 -6.41 12.13
C THR A 24 -14.29 -5.22 12.32
N PRO A 25 -14.66 -4.20 13.13
CA PRO A 25 -13.83 -3.02 13.35
C PRO A 25 -12.50 -3.42 13.99
N LEU A 26 -11.42 -2.77 13.55
CA LEU A 26 -10.09 -2.91 14.16
C LEU A 26 -9.79 -1.73 15.07
N PRO A 27 -9.00 -1.93 16.15
CA PRO A 27 -8.49 -0.82 16.94
C PRO A 27 -7.53 0.05 16.11
N GLU A 28 -7.37 1.31 16.53
CA GLU A 28 -6.70 2.37 15.75
C GLU A 28 -5.28 2.00 15.31
N ASP A 29 -4.49 1.44 16.22
CA ASP A 29 -3.13 0.94 15.99
C ASP A 29 -3.09 -0.16 14.92
N ARG A 30 -4.02 -1.12 14.97
CA ARG A 30 -4.16 -2.17 13.94
C ARG A 30 -4.63 -1.61 12.62
N LEU A 31 -5.54 -0.65 12.64
CA LEU A 31 -6.03 0.00 11.44
C LEU A 31 -4.89 0.74 10.71
N HIS A 32 -4.01 1.41 11.46
CA HIS A 32 -2.79 2.00 10.90
C HIS A 32 -1.82 0.95 10.35
N GLN A 33 -1.62 -0.15 11.06
CA GLN A 33 -0.77 -1.26 10.62
C GLN A 33 -1.28 -1.87 9.29
N VAL A 34 -2.56 -2.24 9.20
CA VAL A 34 -3.11 -2.87 7.98
C VAL A 34 -3.14 -1.89 6.81
N SER A 35 -3.43 -0.62 7.07
CA SER A 35 -3.42 0.42 6.03
C SER A 35 -2.01 0.66 5.49
N ALA A 36 -0.99 0.62 6.35
CA ALA A 36 0.40 0.71 5.93
C ALA A 36 0.79 -0.45 5.00
N ALA A 37 0.44 -1.69 5.37
CA ALA A 37 0.74 -2.86 4.53
C ALA A 37 0.02 -2.83 3.19
N VAL A 38 -1.26 -2.41 3.16
CA VAL A 38 -2.03 -2.26 1.91
C VAL A 38 -1.41 -1.19 1.01
N TYR A 39 -0.97 -0.06 1.58
CA TYR A 39 -0.26 0.97 0.82
C TYR A 39 1.07 0.45 0.24
N ILE A 40 1.87 -0.25 1.06
CA ILE A 40 3.16 -0.84 0.64
C ILE A 40 2.96 -1.89 -0.45
N ALA A 41 1.89 -2.69 -0.38
CA ALA A 41 1.50 -3.64 -1.42
C ALA A 41 1.04 -2.96 -2.74
N GLY A 42 1.06 -1.62 -2.80
CA GLY A 42 0.81 -0.85 -4.01
C GLY A 42 -0.67 -0.66 -4.34
N PHE A 43 -1.56 -0.84 -3.37
CA PHE A 43 -2.97 -0.51 -3.53
C PHE A 43 -3.14 0.99 -3.69
N LYS A 44 -4.19 1.39 -4.42
CA LYS A 44 -4.57 2.78 -4.61
C LYS A 44 -5.92 3.02 -3.97
N PRO A 45 -6.21 4.23 -3.47
CA PRO A 45 -7.54 4.60 -3.02
C PRO A 45 -8.60 4.32 -4.09
N GLY A 46 -9.80 3.89 -3.68
CA GLY A 46 -10.91 3.59 -4.59
C GLY A 46 -10.81 2.25 -5.33
N TRP A 47 -9.86 1.39 -4.95
CA TRP A 47 -9.71 0.06 -5.54
C TRP A 47 -10.93 -0.84 -5.28
N THR A 48 -11.28 -1.66 -6.25
CA THR A 48 -12.30 -2.69 -6.09
C THR A 48 -11.68 -4.00 -5.62
N GLY A 49 -12.23 -4.58 -4.56
CA GLY A 49 -11.80 -5.89 -4.09
C GLY A 49 -12.20 -6.20 -2.67
N ARG A 50 -11.59 -7.25 -2.13
CA ARG A 50 -11.93 -7.84 -0.84
C ARG A 50 -11.10 -7.21 0.28
N VAL A 51 -11.74 -6.82 1.38
CA VAL A 51 -11.10 -6.44 2.66
C VAL A 51 -11.81 -7.19 3.77
N ASP A 52 -11.13 -8.06 4.50
CA ASP A 52 -11.73 -8.87 5.57
C ASP A 52 -10.74 -9.12 6.71
N VAL A 53 -11.30 -9.44 7.88
CA VAL A 53 -10.55 -10.01 9.00
C VAL A 53 -11.20 -11.34 9.36
N VAL A 54 -10.43 -12.42 9.31
CA VAL A 54 -10.88 -13.78 9.64
C VAL A 54 -9.78 -14.43 10.50
N ASP A 55 -10.15 -15.00 11.65
CA ASP A 55 -9.22 -15.70 12.55
C ASP A 55 -7.93 -14.90 12.82
N ASP A 56 -8.09 -13.67 13.30
CA ASP A 56 -6.99 -12.72 13.57
C ASP A 56 -6.06 -12.47 12.37
N THR A 57 -6.53 -12.70 11.14
CA THR A 57 -5.77 -12.48 9.92
C THR A 57 -6.48 -11.45 9.05
N PHE A 58 -5.76 -10.40 8.70
CA PHE A 58 -6.23 -9.38 7.77
C PHE A 58 -5.97 -9.79 6.33
N PHE A 59 -7.00 -9.70 5.50
CA PHE A 59 -6.95 -9.98 4.07
C PHE A 59 -7.34 -8.76 3.26
N ALA A 60 -6.50 -8.41 2.27
CA ALA A 60 -6.87 -7.48 1.20
C ALA A 60 -6.50 -8.07 -0.17
N GLN A 61 -7.41 -8.00 -1.16
CA GLN A 61 -7.16 -8.52 -2.51
C GLN A 61 -7.79 -7.66 -3.58
N ASN A 62 -6.96 -7.02 -4.41
CA ASN A 62 -7.41 -6.21 -5.53
C ASN A 62 -7.94 -7.09 -6.68
N PHE A 63 -9.13 -6.81 -7.19
CA PHE A 63 -9.74 -7.58 -8.28
C PHE A 63 -9.22 -7.18 -9.66
N ASP A 64 -8.82 -5.91 -9.84
CA ASP A 64 -8.24 -5.41 -11.09
C ASP A 64 -6.78 -5.87 -11.26
N ASN A 65 -6.11 -6.20 -10.15
CA ASN A 65 -4.74 -6.70 -10.15
C ASN A 65 -4.57 -7.83 -9.13
N ILE A 66 -4.71 -9.06 -9.61
CA ILE A 66 -4.62 -10.27 -8.79
C ILE A 66 -3.27 -10.45 -8.08
N THR A 67 -2.20 -9.77 -8.50
CA THR A 67 -0.90 -9.86 -7.82
C THR A 67 -0.83 -8.96 -6.58
N ARG A 68 -1.76 -8.01 -6.43
CA ARG A 68 -1.87 -7.15 -5.25
C ARG A 68 -2.76 -7.82 -4.21
N ARG A 69 -2.11 -8.48 -3.27
CA ARG A 69 -2.73 -9.18 -2.14
C ARG A 69 -1.97 -8.88 -0.87
N VAL A 70 -2.69 -8.73 0.22
CA VAL A 70 -2.15 -8.67 1.58
C VAL A 70 -2.81 -9.78 2.37
N ASP A 71 -1.97 -10.59 2.98
CA ASP A 71 -2.32 -11.59 3.98
C ASP A 71 -1.40 -11.29 5.18
N MET A 72 -1.99 -10.84 6.28
CA MET A 72 -1.24 -10.39 7.45
C MET A 72 -1.86 -10.93 8.72
N SER A 73 -1.06 -11.69 9.46
CA SER A 73 -1.42 -12.06 10.84
C SER A 73 -1.47 -10.83 11.73
N LEU A 74 -2.56 -10.70 12.48
CA LEU A 74 -2.75 -9.73 13.56
C LEU A 74 -2.41 -10.34 14.92
N THR A 75 -1.89 -11.58 14.96
CA THR A 75 -1.40 -12.20 16.20
C THR A 75 -0.10 -11.53 16.66
N GLY A 76 0.02 -11.28 17.97
CA GLY A 76 1.17 -10.56 18.56
C GLY A 76 0.84 -9.10 18.91
N PRO A 77 1.81 -8.29 19.37
CA PRO A 77 1.58 -6.88 19.66
C PRO A 77 1.42 -6.06 18.37
N ALA A 78 0.53 -5.07 18.39
CA ALA A 78 0.44 -4.11 17.30
C ALA A 78 1.62 -3.13 17.36
N PRO A 79 2.19 -2.73 16.21
CA PRO A 79 3.11 -1.60 16.18
C PRO A 79 2.36 -0.34 16.59
N SER A 80 3.09 0.64 17.15
CA SER A 80 2.52 1.96 17.38
C SER A 80 2.11 2.62 16.07
N ILE A 81 1.21 3.60 16.17
CA ILE A 81 0.80 4.44 15.04
C ILE A 81 2.01 5.12 14.40
N GLN A 82 2.97 5.59 15.23
CA GLN A 82 4.17 6.25 14.75
C GLN A 82 5.07 5.30 13.96
N GLU A 83 5.25 4.06 14.42
CA GLU A 83 6.02 3.04 13.69
C GLU A 83 5.37 2.70 12.34
N SER A 84 4.05 2.53 12.30
CA SER A 84 3.32 2.27 11.05
C SER A 84 3.45 3.43 10.06
N MET A 85 3.36 4.67 10.56
CA MET A 85 3.58 5.87 9.73
C MET A 85 5.02 5.96 9.23
N GLN A 86 6.00 5.61 10.06
CA GLN A 86 7.41 5.60 9.69
C GLN A 86 7.68 4.59 8.57
N GLN A 87 7.08 3.40 8.63
CA GLN A 87 7.20 2.39 7.58
C GLN A 87 6.70 2.91 6.22
N VAL A 88 5.54 3.57 6.20
CA VAL A 88 4.98 4.18 4.99
C VAL A 88 5.89 5.27 4.42
N GLN A 89 6.46 6.11 5.29
CA GLN A 89 7.38 7.18 4.86
C GLN A 89 8.67 6.60 4.27
N THR A 90 9.28 5.63 4.96
CA THR A 90 10.49 4.95 4.47
C THR A 90 10.24 4.32 3.12
N HIS A 91 9.17 3.53 2.98
CA HIS A 91 8.82 2.89 1.72
C HIS A 91 8.60 3.91 0.59
N THR A 92 7.91 5.03 0.88
CA THR A 92 7.66 6.09 -0.11
C THR A 92 8.96 6.71 -0.59
N LEU A 93 9.90 6.98 0.32
CA LEU A 93 11.21 7.53 -0.02
C LEU A 93 12.05 6.55 -0.85
N GLU A 94 12.06 5.28 -0.47
CA GLU A 94 12.78 4.22 -1.20
C GLU A 94 12.23 4.04 -2.61
N THR A 95 10.90 4.00 -2.73
CA THR A 95 10.22 3.91 -4.04
C THR A 95 10.56 5.11 -4.91
N ALA A 96 10.54 6.32 -4.36
CA ALA A 96 10.91 7.53 -5.09
C ALA A 96 12.37 7.50 -5.56
N ARG A 97 13.31 7.05 -4.71
CA ARG A 97 14.72 6.88 -5.08
C ARG A 97 14.90 5.87 -6.21
N GLN A 98 14.22 4.72 -6.14
CA GLN A 98 14.26 3.71 -7.20
C GLN A 98 13.72 4.26 -8.53
N GLN A 99 12.61 5.00 -8.50
CA GLN A 99 12.05 5.63 -9.69
C GLN A 99 13.01 6.66 -10.30
N GLN A 100 13.70 7.46 -9.47
CA GLN A 100 14.73 8.39 -9.93
C GLN A 100 15.91 7.66 -10.57
N ALA A 101 16.40 6.58 -9.96
CA ALA A 101 17.48 5.76 -10.52
C ALA A 101 17.10 5.15 -11.88
N ILE A 102 15.86 4.64 -12.01
CA ILE A 102 15.33 4.12 -13.27
C ILE A 102 15.20 5.23 -14.33
N ALA A 103 14.74 6.41 -13.93
CA ALA A 103 14.63 7.56 -14.84
C ALA A 103 16.01 8.01 -15.35
N GLN A 104 17.00 8.12 -14.47
CA GLN A 104 18.38 8.44 -14.84
C GLN A 104 18.98 7.37 -15.76
N ALA A 105 18.81 6.09 -15.44
CA ALA A 105 19.28 5.00 -16.30
C ALA A 105 18.65 5.02 -17.71
N LYS A 106 17.38 5.42 -17.83
CA LYS A 106 16.71 5.62 -19.12
C LYS A 106 17.21 6.84 -19.89
N GLN A 107 17.66 7.89 -19.18
CA GLN A 107 18.25 9.08 -19.80
C GLN A 107 19.69 8.81 -20.28
N ASP A 108 20.47 8.04 -19.51
CA ASP A 108 21.87 7.72 -19.84
C ASP A 108 21.99 6.63 -20.91
N ASN A 109 20.97 5.78 -21.08
CA ASN A 109 20.90 4.76 -22.14
C ASN A 109 19.61 4.93 -22.98
N PRO A 110 19.54 5.94 -23.87
CA PRO A 110 18.47 6.00 -24.86
C PRO A 110 18.59 4.76 -25.75
N THR A 111 17.54 3.96 -25.83
CA THR A 111 17.50 2.81 -26.75
C THR A 111 17.81 3.31 -28.16
N PRO A 112 18.84 2.77 -28.86
CA PRO A 112 19.12 3.22 -30.22
C PRO A 112 17.88 2.92 -31.09
N PRO A 113 17.50 3.82 -32.01
CA PRO A 113 16.43 3.54 -32.96
C PRO A 113 16.79 2.25 -33.70
N GLY A 114 15.88 1.28 -33.68
CA GLY A 114 16.05 0.00 -34.40
C GLY A 114 16.35 0.23 -35.87
N PRO A 115 17.02 -0.72 -36.54
CA PRO A 115 17.55 -0.51 -37.88
C PRO A 115 16.42 -0.17 -38.86
N VAL A 116 16.53 0.99 -39.50
CA VAL A 116 15.74 1.31 -40.69
C VAL A 116 16.17 0.36 -41.81
N LEU A 117 15.31 -0.59 -42.16
CA LEU A 117 15.48 -1.40 -43.37
C LEU A 117 15.21 -0.49 -44.58
N GLY A 118 16.26 -0.20 -45.33
CA GLY A 118 16.18 0.36 -46.69
C GLY A 118 15.98 -0.72 -47.73
#